data_AF-A0A955GLA3-F1
#
_entry.id   AF-A0A955GLA3-F1
#
_cell.length_a   1.000
_cell.length_b   1.000
_cell.length_c   1.000
_cell.angle_alpha   90.00
_cell.angle_beta   90.00
_cell.angle_gamma   90.00
#
_symmetry.space_group_name_H-M   'P 1'
#
loop_
_entity.id
_entity.type
_entity.pdbx_description
1 polymer ?
#
loop_
_entity_poly.entity_id
_entity_poly.type
_entity_poly.pdbx_seq_one_letter_code
_entity_poly.pdbx_strand_id
1 'polypeptide(L)'
;MNNAFIYVPALVWLMAQFVKFLIAMFAGRTDIRMMVASGGMPSGHTSVVISLMTVSYLLEGVNSPIFGFSAILAAIVIYDALGVRRAAGIQAKVLNRLLQDSDLSSDELGEDLPLKENIGHKLIEVIGGVIFGFGLSCLILYQDVPQSWKAYWFGAPTMSQVNAFLSLAIIFAAITAANIVLKRVHQLQGLHWLNLSLALMMIFLGFIQKESIAQFDMRVFNWIGIGLSVISVVYYFYRKRQIDSQKLEKTVIKNREKDYWKRKLSR
;
A
#
# COMPACT_ATOMS: atom_id res chain seq x y z
N MET A 1 33.93 14.51 2.15
CA MET A 1 33.34 13.36 1.42
C MET A 1 32.07 13.86 0.71
N ASN A 2 32.16 14.31 -0.53
CA ASN A 2 31.04 15.00 -1.21
C ASN A 2 30.46 14.17 -2.37
N ASN A 3 30.21 12.88 -2.13
CA ASN A 3 29.61 12.00 -3.13
C ASN A 3 28.13 11.75 -2.80
N ALA A 4 27.25 12.47 -3.50
CA ALA A 4 25.79 12.40 -3.31
C ALA A 4 25.22 11.00 -3.54
N PHE A 5 25.84 10.18 -4.38
CA PHE A 5 25.44 8.80 -4.61
C PHE A 5 25.63 7.90 -3.39
N ILE A 6 26.46 8.31 -2.42
CA ILE A 6 26.73 7.56 -1.20
C ILE A 6 25.99 8.16 -0.01
N TYR A 7 26.19 9.47 0.25
CA TYR A 7 25.66 10.06 1.47
C TYR A 7 24.13 10.22 1.44
N VAL A 8 23.52 10.49 0.27
CA VAL A 8 22.05 10.64 0.18
C VAL A 8 21.34 9.31 0.45
N PRO A 9 21.68 8.19 -0.23
CA PRO A 9 21.02 6.91 0.07
C PRO A 9 21.31 6.40 1.48
N ALA A 10 22.50 6.66 2.03
CA ALA A 10 22.84 6.31 3.41
C ALA A 10 21.97 7.09 4.42
N LEU A 11 21.76 8.39 4.20
CA LEU A 11 20.92 9.20 5.06
C LEU A 11 19.44 8.81 4.93
N VAL A 12 18.98 8.51 3.71
CA VAL A 12 17.63 7.98 3.47
C VAL A 12 17.41 6.65 4.19
N TRP A 13 18.41 5.76 4.18
CA TRP A 13 18.35 4.50 4.93
C TRP A 13 18.21 4.74 6.43
N LEU A 14 19.07 5.60 7.00
CA LEU A 14 19.03 5.95 8.43
C LEU A 14 17.66 6.54 8.82
N MET A 15 17.14 7.47 8.02
CA MET A 15 15.82 8.06 8.25
C MET A 15 14.70 7.04 8.12
N ALA A 16 14.77 6.10 7.19
CA ALA A 16 13.78 5.03 7.06
C ALA A 16 13.74 4.14 8.32
N GLN A 17 14.90 3.80 8.90
CA GLN A 17 14.96 3.03 10.15
C GLN A 17 14.43 3.85 11.33
N PHE A 18 14.77 5.14 11.39
CA PHE A 18 14.27 6.03 12.44
C PHE A 18 12.74 6.17 12.40
N VAL A 19 12.15 6.37 11.21
CA VAL A 19 10.69 6.42 11.03
C VAL A 19 10.04 5.10 11.41
N LYS A 20 10.63 3.97 11.01
CA LYS A 20 10.12 2.65 11.40
C LYS A 20 10.13 2.46 12.91
N PHE A 21 11.18 2.92 13.59
CA PHE A 21 11.28 2.90 15.05
C PHE A 21 10.20 3.74 15.72
N LEU A 22 9.95 4.96 15.23
CA LEU A 22 8.85 5.80 15.73
C LEU A 22 7.49 5.13 15.57
N ILE A 23 7.22 4.54 14.40
CA ILE A 23 5.96 3.83 14.14
C ILE A 23 5.77 2.66 15.14
N ALA A 24 6.83 1.90 15.41
CA ALA A 24 6.79 0.80 16.38
C ALA A 24 6.52 1.30 17.81
N MET A 25 7.17 2.40 18.21
CA MET A 25 6.98 3.04 19.51
C MET A 25 5.54 3.52 19.72
N PHE A 26 4.97 4.24 18.74
CA PHE A 26 3.58 4.71 18.82
C PHE A 26 2.56 3.56 18.77
N ALA A 27 2.92 2.42 18.20
CA ALA A 27 2.09 1.22 18.21
C ALA A 27 2.19 0.41 19.53
N GLY A 28 2.93 0.89 20.52
CA GLY A 28 3.12 0.22 21.82
C GLY A 28 3.97 -1.06 21.73
N ARG A 29 4.73 -1.23 20.65
CA ARG A 29 5.59 -2.40 20.42
C ARG A 29 7.05 -1.99 20.62
N THR A 30 7.56 -2.16 21.84
CA THR A 30 8.91 -1.76 22.25
C THR A 30 9.98 -2.83 22.02
N ASP A 31 9.70 -3.83 21.17
CA ASP A 31 10.70 -4.82 20.80
C ASP A 31 11.73 -4.21 19.84
N ILE A 32 12.90 -3.83 20.39
CA ILE A 32 14.08 -3.34 19.64
C ILE A 32 14.48 -4.33 18.52
N ARG A 33 14.17 -5.63 18.68
CA ARG A 33 14.39 -6.66 17.65
C ARG A 33 13.58 -6.42 16.37
N MET A 34 12.48 -5.65 16.39
CA MET A 34 11.76 -5.23 15.18
C MET A 34 12.52 -4.16 14.38
N MET A 35 13.46 -3.42 14.98
CA MET A 35 14.30 -2.45 14.26
C MET A 35 15.25 -3.15 13.27
N VAL A 36 15.67 -4.37 13.60
CA VAL A 36 16.56 -5.20 12.77
C VAL A 36 15.78 -6.25 11.96
N ALA A 37 14.49 -6.42 12.25
CA ALA A 37 13.64 -7.32 11.48
C ALA A 37 13.49 -6.83 10.03
N SER A 38 13.58 -7.76 9.09
CA SER A 38 13.51 -7.55 7.65
C SER A 38 12.13 -7.07 7.12
N GLY A 39 11.25 -6.54 7.97
CA GLY A 39 9.88 -6.13 7.65
C GLY A 39 9.53 -4.73 8.18
N GLY A 40 8.36 -4.19 7.81
CA GLY A 40 7.81 -2.94 8.35
C GLY A 40 7.88 -1.73 7.38
N MET A 41 7.05 -0.72 7.66
CA MET A 41 6.89 0.49 6.85
C MET A 41 7.73 1.65 7.41
N PRO A 42 8.42 2.45 6.57
CA PRO A 42 8.71 2.23 5.15
C PRO A 42 9.78 1.14 4.93
N SER A 43 9.77 0.51 3.75
CA SER A 43 10.80 -0.47 3.37
C SER A 43 12.16 0.19 3.16
N GLY A 44 13.13 -0.06 4.04
CA GLY A 44 14.47 0.51 3.97
C GLY A 44 15.24 0.13 2.69
N HIS A 45 15.18 -1.12 2.26
CA HIS A 45 15.83 -1.57 1.02
C HIS A 45 15.25 -0.84 -0.21
N THR A 46 13.92 -0.70 -0.26
CA THR A 46 13.24 0.01 -1.34
C THR A 46 13.57 1.50 -1.30
N SER A 47 13.57 2.13 -0.12
CA SER A 47 13.92 3.55 0.03
C SER A 47 15.33 3.85 -0.48
N VAL A 48 16.30 2.97 -0.22
CA VAL A 48 17.69 3.15 -0.64
C VAL A 48 17.85 3.08 -2.16
N VAL A 49 17.32 2.04 -2.81
CA VAL A 49 17.48 1.90 -4.26
C VAL A 49 16.73 2.97 -5.04
N ILE A 50 15.56 3.38 -4.53
CA ILE A 50 14.83 4.51 -5.11
C ILE A 50 15.58 5.81 -4.88
N SER A 51 16.18 6.01 -3.70
CA SER A 51 17.04 7.17 -3.45
C SER A 51 18.20 7.24 -4.43
N LEU A 52 18.92 6.14 -4.64
CA LEU A 52 20.03 6.07 -5.60
C LEU A 52 19.56 6.38 -7.03
N MET A 53 18.42 5.84 -7.44
CA MET A 53 17.81 6.15 -8.73
C MET A 53 17.43 7.63 -8.85
N THR A 54 16.85 8.23 -7.80
CA THR A 54 16.49 9.65 -7.77
C THR A 54 17.72 10.56 -7.83
N VAL A 55 18.78 10.25 -7.07
CA VAL A 55 20.04 10.99 -7.12
C VAL A 55 20.64 10.93 -8.52
N SER A 56 20.66 9.74 -9.12
CA SER A 56 21.17 9.54 -10.48
C SER A 56 20.35 10.33 -11.51
N TYR A 57 19.03 10.35 -11.36
CA TYR A 57 18.14 11.14 -12.21
C TYR A 57 18.41 12.65 -12.08
N LEU A 58 18.54 13.16 -10.85
CA LEU A 58 18.67 14.59 -10.60
C LEU A 58 20.04 15.14 -11.02
N LEU A 59 21.11 14.37 -10.78
CA LEU A 59 22.48 14.84 -11.03
C LEU A 59 22.98 14.52 -12.44
N GLU A 60 22.62 13.36 -13.00
CA GLU A 60 23.16 12.87 -14.27
C GLU A 60 22.11 12.80 -15.39
N GLY A 61 20.83 12.89 -15.06
CA GLY A 61 19.73 12.85 -16.02
C GLY A 61 19.37 11.43 -16.50
N VAL A 62 18.24 11.33 -17.20
CA VAL A 62 17.67 10.07 -17.69
C VAL A 62 18.56 9.33 -18.69
N ASN A 63 19.34 10.07 -19.48
CA ASN A 63 20.19 9.49 -20.52
C ASN A 63 21.53 8.98 -19.98
N SER A 64 21.79 9.13 -18.67
CA SER A 64 23.04 8.67 -18.07
C SER A 64 23.05 7.15 -17.87
N PRO A 65 24.18 6.47 -18.16
CA PRO A 65 24.38 5.07 -17.81
C PRO A 65 24.14 4.77 -16.33
N ILE A 66 24.45 5.73 -15.45
CA ILE A 66 24.29 5.60 -13.99
C ILE A 66 22.80 5.57 -13.60
N PHE A 67 21.98 6.39 -14.27
CA PHE A 67 20.52 6.33 -14.10
C PHE A 67 19.96 4.99 -14.61
N GLY A 68 20.38 4.54 -15.80
CA GLY A 68 19.96 3.24 -16.34
C GLY A 68 20.29 2.07 -15.39
N PHE A 69 21.50 2.04 -14.86
CA PHE A 69 21.93 1.03 -13.89
C PHE A 69 21.11 1.08 -12.60
N SER A 70 20.94 2.27 -12.00
CA SER A 70 20.20 2.42 -10.74
C SER A 70 18.70 2.13 -10.89
N ALA A 71 18.09 2.45 -12.04
CA ALA A 71 16.70 2.13 -12.34
C ALA A 71 16.47 0.61 -12.47
N ILE A 72 17.35 -0.10 -13.18
CA ILE A 72 17.29 -1.57 -13.29
C ILE A 72 17.50 -2.22 -11.92
N LEU A 73 18.47 -1.74 -11.14
CA LEU A 73 18.71 -2.21 -9.77
C LEU A 73 17.47 -2.01 -8.88
N ALA A 74 16.84 -0.83 -8.95
CA ALA A 74 15.61 -0.54 -8.21
C ALA A 74 14.48 -1.49 -8.62
N ALA A 75 14.30 -1.76 -9.91
CA ALA A 75 13.29 -2.70 -10.41
C ALA A 75 13.52 -4.11 -9.88
N ILE A 76 14.76 -4.62 -9.90
CA ILE A 76 15.11 -5.95 -9.38
C ILE A 76 14.82 -6.05 -7.88
N VAL A 77 15.23 -5.05 -7.10
CA VAL A 77 15.03 -5.05 -5.64
C VAL A 77 13.54 -4.94 -5.27
N ILE A 78 12.77 -4.12 -6.00
CA ILE A 78 11.32 -4.05 -5.82
C ILE A 78 10.66 -5.38 -6.18
N TYR A 79 11.07 -6.01 -7.28
CA TYR A 79 10.55 -7.31 -7.70
C TYR A 79 10.84 -8.41 -6.66
N ASP A 80 12.06 -8.50 -6.14
CA ASP A 80 12.44 -9.45 -5.08
C ASP A 80 11.64 -9.22 -3.79
N ALA A 81 11.45 -7.94 -3.42
CA ALA A 81 10.67 -7.56 -2.25
C ALA A 81 9.18 -7.93 -2.36
N LEU A 82 8.63 -7.96 -3.57
CA LEU A 82 7.20 -8.22 -3.83
C LEU A 82 6.85 -9.68 -4.14
N GLY A 83 7.67 -10.36 -4.94
CA GLY A 83 7.32 -11.65 -5.55
C GLY A 83 7.94 -12.85 -4.86
N VAL A 84 9.27 -12.91 -4.84
CA VAL A 84 10.02 -14.12 -4.48
C VAL A 84 9.91 -14.42 -2.99
N ARG A 85 10.13 -13.41 -2.14
CA ARG A 85 10.10 -13.61 -0.68
C ARG A 85 8.72 -13.99 -0.18
N ARG A 86 7.67 -13.33 -0.70
CA ARG A 86 6.28 -13.62 -0.33
C ARG A 86 5.88 -15.06 -0.65
N ALA A 87 6.34 -15.61 -1.77
CA ALA A 87 6.11 -17.02 -2.12
C ALA A 87 6.78 -17.97 -1.11
N ALA A 88 8.03 -17.68 -0.72
CA ALA A 88 8.75 -18.45 0.31
C ALA A 88 8.05 -18.38 1.69
N GLY A 89 7.54 -17.21 2.09
CA GLY A 89 6.77 -17.08 3.34
C GLY A 89 5.45 -17.87 3.32
N ILE A 90 4.77 -17.92 2.17
CA ILE A 90 3.57 -18.77 1.99
C ILE A 90 3.93 -20.26 2.08
N GLN A 91 5.02 -20.67 1.44
CA GLN A 91 5.52 -22.05 1.53
C GLN A 91 5.89 -22.43 2.97
N ALA A 92 6.62 -21.57 3.67
CA ALA A 92 6.97 -21.76 5.08
C ALA A 92 5.72 -21.94 5.96
N LYS A 93 4.69 -21.12 5.74
CA LYS A 93 3.42 -21.20 6.46
C LYS A 93 2.64 -22.49 6.16
N VAL A 94 2.62 -22.93 4.90
CA VAL A 94 1.99 -24.20 4.52
C VAL A 94 2.73 -25.37 5.15
N LEU A 95 4.07 -25.35 5.11
CA LEU A 95 4.90 -26.41 5.68
C LEU A 95 4.78 -26.48 7.20
N ASN A 96 4.84 -25.36 7.91
CA ASN A 96 4.63 -25.33 9.37
C ASN A 96 3.27 -25.92 9.78
N ARG A 97 2.21 -25.67 8.99
CA ARG A 97 0.87 -26.24 9.25
C ARG A 97 0.83 -27.74 9.02
N LEU A 98 1.41 -28.22 7.92
CA LEU A 98 1.48 -29.65 7.64
C LEU A 98 2.25 -30.41 8.72
N LEU A 99 3.30 -29.80 9.27
CA LEU A 99 4.08 -30.37 10.36
C LEU A 99 3.34 -30.35 11.70
N GLN A 100 2.56 -29.30 11.96
CA GLN A 100 1.73 -29.20 13.15
C GLN A 100 0.57 -30.21 13.15
N ASP A 101 0.06 -30.58 11.97
CA ASP A 101 -0.98 -31.60 11.78
C ASP A 101 -0.41 -33.03 11.71
N SER A 102 0.92 -33.20 11.69
CA SER A 102 1.58 -34.52 11.70
C SER A 102 1.96 -34.93 13.12
N ASP A 103 1.82 -36.22 13.47
CA ASP A 103 2.25 -36.80 14.76
C ASP A 103 3.79 -36.88 14.93
N LEU A 104 4.55 -36.12 14.14
CA LEU A 104 6.00 -36.07 14.22
C LEU A 104 6.43 -35.37 15.50
N SER A 105 7.29 -36.04 16.27
CA SER A 105 7.83 -35.47 17.50
C SER A 105 8.80 -34.33 17.18
N SER A 106 8.88 -33.33 18.05
CA SER A 106 9.80 -32.18 17.88
C SER A 106 11.27 -32.60 17.72
N ASP A 107 11.64 -33.78 18.23
CA ASP A 107 12.98 -34.35 18.13
C ASP A 107 13.28 -34.91 16.73
N GLU A 108 12.27 -35.26 15.93
CA GLU A 108 12.41 -35.72 14.54
C GLU A 108 12.48 -34.57 13.53
N LEU A 109 12.04 -33.36 13.92
CA LEU A 109 11.85 -32.23 13.02
C LEU A 109 13.09 -31.34 12.86
N GLY A 110 14.16 -31.54 13.61
CA GLY A 110 15.39 -30.74 13.53
C GLY A 110 15.21 -29.30 14.04
N GLU A 111 16.32 -28.67 14.47
CA GLU A 111 16.29 -27.40 15.21
C GLU A 111 15.83 -26.17 14.39
N ASP A 112 15.78 -26.28 13.05
CA ASP A 112 15.45 -25.16 12.15
C ASP A 112 13.94 -24.94 11.94
N LEU A 113 13.09 -25.79 12.54
CA LEU A 113 11.63 -25.67 12.52
C LEU A 113 11.10 -25.07 13.84
N PRO A 114 10.06 -24.21 13.80
CA PRO A 114 9.26 -23.80 12.64
C PRO A 114 9.93 -22.74 11.77
N LEU A 115 9.68 -22.82 10.46
CA LEU A 115 10.19 -21.86 9.48
C LEU A 115 9.59 -20.48 9.71
N LYS A 116 10.39 -19.43 9.50
CA LYS A 116 9.92 -18.05 9.61
C LYS A 116 8.87 -17.77 8.52
N GLU A 117 7.63 -17.52 8.92
CA GLU A 117 6.53 -17.27 7.96
C GLU A 117 6.54 -15.86 7.37
N ASN A 118 7.19 -14.91 8.06
CA ASN A 118 7.26 -13.50 7.63
C ASN A 118 8.52 -13.23 6.79
N ILE A 119 8.63 -13.91 5.65
CA ILE A 119 9.66 -13.69 4.66
C ILE A 119 9.01 -12.86 3.54
N GLY A 120 9.32 -11.57 3.48
CA GLY A 120 8.81 -10.66 2.46
C GLY A 120 8.13 -9.41 3.01
N HIS A 121 8.21 -8.33 2.25
CA HIS A 121 7.56 -7.07 2.57
C HIS A 121 6.11 -7.07 2.07
N LYS A 122 5.22 -6.38 2.79
CA LYS A 122 3.88 -6.12 2.24
C LYS A 122 3.99 -5.13 1.08
N LEU A 123 3.13 -5.25 0.07
CA LEU A 123 3.07 -4.32 -1.07
C LEU A 123 3.01 -2.85 -0.60
N ILE A 124 2.27 -2.57 0.47
CA ILE A 124 2.15 -1.22 1.04
C ILE A 124 3.44 -0.71 1.70
N GLU A 125 4.29 -1.60 2.22
CA GLU A 125 5.59 -1.25 2.79
C GLU A 125 6.59 -0.89 1.68
N VAL A 126 6.52 -1.60 0.55
CA VAL A 126 7.33 -1.32 -0.64
C VAL A 126 6.91 0.01 -1.25
N ILE A 127 5.60 0.24 -1.47
CA ILE A 127 5.08 1.54 -1.95
C ILE A 127 5.50 2.67 -0.99
N GLY A 128 5.37 2.44 0.33
CA GLY A 128 5.83 3.40 1.34
C GLY A 128 7.33 3.71 1.21
N GLY A 129 8.16 2.71 0.93
CA GLY A 129 9.59 2.89 0.67
C GLY A 129 9.87 3.68 -0.62
N VAL A 130 9.12 3.45 -1.69
CA VAL A 130 9.27 4.22 -2.95
C VAL A 130 8.98 5.71 -2.70
N ILE A 131 7.83 6.01 -2.08
CA ILE A 131 7.42 7.39 -1.80
C ILE A 131 8.43 8.06 -0.87
N PHE A 132 8.82 7.37 0.19
CA PHE A 132 9.76 7.89 1.18
C PHE A 132 11.15 8.15 0.59
N GLY A 133 11.70 7.18 -0.14
CA GLY A 133 13.02 7.30 -0.77
C GLY A 133 13.08 8.42 -1.80
N PHE A 134 12.07 8.53 -2.66
CA PHE A 134 11.97 9.60 -3.66
C PHE A 134 11.84 10.97 -2.98
N GLY A 135 10.87 11.11 -2.07
CA GLY A 135 10.57 12.38 -1.41
C GLY A 135 11.74 12.91 -0.58
N LEU A 136 12.37 12.04 0.22
CA LEU A 136 13.50 12.45 1.06
C LEU A 136 14.74 12.78 0.23
N SER A 137 14.98 12.08 -0.88
CA SER A 137 16.08 12.42 -1.80
C SER A 137 15.87 13.77 -2.48
N CYS A 138 14.66 14.06 -2.94
CA CYS A 138 14.30 15.38 -3.48
C CYS A 138 14.42 16.49 -2.42
N LEU A 139 14.15 16.19 -1.15
CA LEU A 139 14.33 17.15 -0.06
C LEU A 139 15.82 17.43 0.22
N ILE A 140 16.65 16.39 0.26
CA ILE A 140 18.09 16.53 0.50
C ILE A 140 18.77 17.25 -0.68
N LEU A 141 18.40 16.91 -1.92
CA LEU A 141 18.89 17.54 -3.14
C LEU A 141 17.95 18.65 -3.64
N TYR A 142 17.32 19.38 -2.72
CA TYR A 142 16.34 20.41 -3.08
C TYR A 142 16.90 21.43 -4.08
N GLN A 143 18.19 21.76 -4.00
CA GLN A 143 18.82 22.70 -4.92
C GLN A 143 18.81 22.19 -6.37
N ASP A 144 19.02 20.89 -6.57
CA ASP A 144 19.09 20.24 -7.89
C ASP A 144 17.71 19.87 -8.46
N VAL A 145 16.65 19.92 -7.65
CA VAL A 145 15.28 19.66 -8.14
C VAL A 145 14.88 20.70 -9.20
N PRO A 146 14.35 20.27 -10.37
CA PRO A 146 13.93 21.17 -11.44
C PRO A 146 12.95 22.25 -10.94
N GLN A 147 13.08 23.47 -11.44
CA GLN A 147 12.21 24.58 -11.03
C GLN A 147 10.72 24.32 -11.32
N SER A 148 10.42 23.60 -12.40
CA SER A 148 9.05 23.14 -12.69
C SER A 148 8.49 22.26 -11.57
N TRP A 149 9.30 21.37 -11.00
CA TRP A 149 8.90 20.53 -9.87
C TRP A 149 8.80 21.35 -8.58
N LYS A 150 9.71 22.30 -8.35
CA LYS A 150 9.63 23.19 -7.19
C LYS A 150 8.36 24.03 -7.18
N ALA A 151 8.04 24.63 -8.32
CA ALA A 151 6.80 25.39 -8.50
C ALA A 151 5.55 24.52 -8.30
N TYR A 152 5.65 23.23 -8.66
CA TYR A 152 4.55 22.28 -8.52
C TYR A 152 4.34 21.79 -7.09
N TRP A 153 5.40 21.34 -6.42
CA TRP A 153 5.33 20.68 -5.10
C TRP A 153 5.47 21.62 -3.92
N PHE A 154 6.18 22.75 -4.09
CA PHE A 154 6.52 23.68 -3.01
C PHE A 154 6.05 25.12 -3.27
N GLY A 155 5.42 25.37 -4.43
CA GLY A 155 4.81 26.67 -4.72
C GLY A 155 3.56 26.91 -3.88
N ALA A 156 3.32 28.18 -3.50
CA ALA A 156 2.07 28.56 -2.85
C ALA A 156 0.88 28.19 -3.76
N PRO A 157 -0.12 27.46 -3.25
CA PRO A 157 -1.28 27.08 -4.05
C PRO A 157 -2.04 28.33 -4.48
N THR A 158 -2.49 28.38 -5.74
CA THR A 158 -3.33 29.49 -6.20
C THR A 158 -4.69 29.43 -5.50
N MET A 159 -5.41 30.56 -5.40
CA MET A 159 -6.74 30.58 -4.80
C MET A 159 -7.72 29.61 -5.48
N SER A 160 -7.56 29.37 -6.79
CA SER A 160 -8.32 28.34 -7.52
C SER A 160 -8.01 26.92 -7.01
N GLN A 161 -6.74 26.60 -6.76
CA GLN A 161 -6.34 25.32 -6.19
C GLN A 161 -6.88 25.16 -4.77
N VAL A 162 -6.80 26.21 -3.94
CA VAL A 162 -7.34 26.21 -2.57
C VAL A 162 -8.84 25.94 -2.58
N ASN A 163 -9.61 26.62 -3.44
CA ASN A 163 -11.06 26.42 -3.57
C ASN A 163 -11.42 25.02 -4.08
N ALA A 164 -10.60 24.45 -4.99
CA ALA A 164 -10.78 23.08 -5.45
C ALA A 164 -10.51 22.06 -4.35
N PHE A 165 -9.42 22.21 -3.60
CA PHE A 165 -9.15 21.34 -2.44
C PHE A 165 -10.24 21.43 -1.38
N LEU A 166 -10.75 22.63 -1.10
CA LEU A 166 -11.87 22.84 -0.18
C LEU A 166 -13.16 22.17 -0.66
N SER A 167 -13.56 22.38 -1.92
CA SER A 167 -14.77 21.75 -2.47
C SER A 167 -14.67 20.23 -2.50
N LEU A 168 -13.50 19.70 -2.86
CA LEU A 168 -13.20 18.27 -2.78
C LEU A 168 -13.27 17.78 -1.32
N ALA A 169 -12.62 18.44 -0.38
CA ALA A 169 -12.67 18.07 1.04
C ALA A 169 -14.11 18.03 1.58
N ILE A 170 -14.96 18.98 1.18
CA ILE A 170 -16.39 19.00 1.53
C ILE A 170 -17.12 17.80 0.93
N ILE A 171 -16.90 17.48 -0.35
CA ILE A 171 -17.50 16.31 -1.01
C ILE A 171 -17.07 15.02 -0.30
N PHE A 172 -15.80 14.87 0.03
CA PHE A 172 -15.30 13.69 0.73
C PHE A 172 -15.84 13.58 2.16
N ALA A 173 -15.95 14.70 2.88
CA ALA A 173 -16.57 14.73 4.19
C ALA A 173 -18.05 14.33 4.11
N ALA A 174 -18.79 14.86 3.13
CA ALA A 174 -20.20 14.51 2.90
C ALA A 174 -20.38 13.02 2.56
N ILE A 175 -19.53 12.46 1.69
CA ILE A 175 -19.57 11.04 1.34
C ILE A 175 -19.20 10.17 2.54
N THR A 176 -18.20 10.57 3.33
CA THR A 176 -17.80 9.85 4.54
C THR A 176 -18.92 9.87 5.59
N ALA A 177 -19.59 11.00 5.78
CA ALA A 177 -20.75 11.13 6.65
C ALA A 177 -21.92 10.25 6.18
N ALA A 178 -22.28 10.32 4.90
CA ALA A 178 -23.30 9.45 4.30
C ALA A 178 -22.96 7.97 4.49
N ASN A 179 -21.68 7.62 4.34
CA ASN A 179 -21.18 6.27 4.53
C ASN A 179 -21.25 5.79 5.99
N ILE A 180 -20.98 6.67 6.96
CA ILE A 180 -21.17 6.36 8.40
C ILE A 180 -22.65 6.11 8.70
N VAL A 181 -23.55 6.94 8.18
CA VAL A 181 -25.01 6.78 8.36
C VAL A 181 -25.50 5.48 7.72
N LEU A 182 -25.13 5.19 6.48
CA LEU A 182 -25.49 3.95 5.78
C LEU A 182 -24.94 2.70 6.48
N LYS A 183 -23.72 2.77 7.03
CA LYS A 183 -23.16 1.68 7.83
C LYS A 183 -23.95 1.44 9.11
N ARG A 184 -24.44 2.50 9.75
CA ARG A 184 -25.28 2.43 10.97
C ARG A 184 -26.68 1.87 10.69
N VAL A 185 -27.25 2.18 9.52
CA VAL A 185 -28.60 1.76 9.12
C VAL A 185 -28.63 0.37 8.47
N HIS A 186 -27.58 -0.04 7.74
CA HIS A 186 -27.59 -1.29 6.96
C HIS A 186 -26.47 -2.30 7.29
N GLN A 187 -25.63 -2.04 8.30
CA GLN A 187 -24.52 -2.94 8.72
C GLN A 187 -23.60 -3.40 7.56
N LEU A 188 -23.39 -2.54 6.55
CA LEU A 188 -22.57 -2.87 5.38
C LEU A 188 -21.06 -2.76 5.69
N GLN A 189 -20.30 -3.83 5.46
CA GLN A 189 -18.84 -3.84 5.55
C GLN A 189 -18.18 -3.84 4.16
N GLY A 190 -17.33 -2.85 3.86
CA GLY A 190 -16.62 -2.71 2.57
C GLY A 190 -16.47 -1.26 2.06
N LEU A 191 -17.16 -0.32 2.69
CA LEU A 191 -17.30 1.09 2.30
C LEU A 191 -15.98 1.90 2.33
N HIS A 192 -14.97 1.40 3.04
CA HIS A 192 -13.65 2.01 3.15
C HIS A 192 -12.91 2.09 1.80
N TRP A 193 -13.15 1.13 0.89
CA TRP A 193 -12.56 1.12 -0.45
C TRP A 193 -13.18 2.17 -1.38
N LEU A 194 -14.46 2.47 -1.19
CA LEU A 194 -15.16 3.53 -1.94
C LEU A 194 -14.61 4.91 -1.56
N ASN A 195 -14.46 5.16 -0.25
CA ASN A 195 -13.82 6.38 0.25
C ASN A 195 -12.37 6.50 -0.25
N LEU A 196 -11.60 5.41 -0.27
CA LEU A 196 -10.23 5.42 -0.80
C LEU A 196 -10.20 5.75 -2.30
N SER A 197 -11.09 5.15 -3.12
CA SER A 197 -11.15 5.45 -4.55
C SER A 197 -11.58 6.89 -4.84
N LEU A 198 -12.49 7.44 -4.02
CA LEU A 198 -12.93 8.83 -4.15
C LEU A 198 -11.81 9.79 -3.74
N ALA A 199 -11.12 9.54 -2.62
CA ALA A 199 -9.98 10.34 -2.20
C ALA A 199 -8.87 10.37 -3.27
N LEU A 200 -8.57 9.23 -3.89
CA LEU A 200 -7.61 9.16 -5.01
C LEU A 200 -8.09 9.95 -6.24
N MET A 201 -9.39 9.89 -6.57
CA MET A 201 -9.97 10.67 -7.67
C MET A 201 -9.95 12.18 -7.38
N MET A 202 -10.12 12.59 -6.13
CA MET A 202 -10.04 14.00 -5.74
C MET A 202 -8.61 14.55 -5.83
N ILE A 203 -7.63 13.77 -5.36
CA ILE A 203 -6.21 14.11 -5.54
C ILE A 203 -5.96 14.32 -7.04
N PHE A 204 -6.41 13.40 -7.88
CA PHE A 204 -6.24 13.45 -9.34
C PHE A 204 -6.93 14.65 -10.01
N LEU A 205 -8.17 15.00 -9.63
CA LEU A 205 -8.84 16.21 -10.14
C LEU A 205 -8.10 17.51 -9.74
N GLY A 206 -7.42 17.51 -8.59
CA GLY A 206 -6.51 18.58 -8.19
C GLY A 206 -5.28 18.74 -9.10
N PHE A 207 -4.80 17.66 -9.74
CA PHE A 207 -3.73 17.72 -10.75
C PHE A 207 -4.20 18.36 -12.07
N ILE A 208 -5.50 18.28 -12.40
CA ILE A 208 -6.06 18.71 -13.71
C ILE A 208 -6.23 20.25 -13.81
N GLN A 209 -6.36 20.96 -12.69
CA GLN A 209 -6.81 22.35 -12.70
C GLN A 209 -5.74 23.42 -13.02
N LYS A 210 -4.46 23.06 -13.21
CA LYS A 210 -3.36 24.02 -13.43
C LYS A 210 -2.61 23.77 -14.75
N GLU A 211 -3.33 24.00 -15.86
CA GLU A 211 -2.91 24.27 -17.25
C GLU A 211 -2.12 23.24 -18.11
N SER A 212 -2.61 23.11 -19.36
CA SER A 212 -1.87 23.01 -20.65
C SER A 212 -0.82 21.90 -20.91
N ILE A 213 -1.02 20.66 -20.45
CA ILE A 213 -0.28 19.51 -21.03
C ILE A 213 -0.85 19.17 -22.40
N ALA A 214 -0.47 19.96 -23.42
CA ALA A 214 -0.94 19.90 -24.79
C ALA A 214 -0.38 18.73 -25.62
N GLN A 215 0.12 17.64 -25.03
CA GLN A 215 0.65 16.51 -25.81
C GLN A 215 0.30 15.10 -25.31
N PHE A 216 -0.49 14.96 -24.24
CA PHE A 216 -0.95 13.62 -23.81
C PHE A 216 -2.44 13.48 -24.06
N ASP A 217 -2.87 12.44 -24.79
CA ASP A 217 -4.28 12.20 -25.07
C ASP A 217 -5.03 11.88 -23.76
N MET A 218 -5.68 12.91 -23.23
CA MET A 218 -6.45 12.92 -21.99
C MET A 218 -7.59 11.88 -21.98
N ARG A 219 -7.95 11.32 -23.14
CA ARG A 219 -8.99 10.27 -23.24
C ARG A 219 -8.53 8.99 -22.54
N VAL A 220 -7.27 8.59 -22.67
CA VAL A 220 -6.74 7.33 -22.11
C VAL A 220 -6.83 7.32 -20.57
N PHE A 221 -6.55 8.46 -19.92
CA PHE A 221 -6.60 8.57 -18.47
C PHE A 221 -8.02 8.66 -17.90
N ASN A 222 -8.94 9.31 -18.62
CA ASN A 222 -10.36 9.27 -18.28
C ASN A 222 -10.89 7.83 -18.32
N TRP A 223 -10.49 7.03 -19.31
CA TRP A 223 -10.84 5.61 -19.37
C TRP A 223 -10.25 4.79 -18.23
N ILE A 224 -9.04 5.12 -17.73
CA ILE A 224 -8.44 4.46 -16.56
C ILE A 224 -9.18 4.82 -15.27
N GLY A 225 -9.53 6.10 -15.06
CA GLY A 225 -10.28 6.54 -13.88
C GLY A 225 -11.71 5.99 -13.84
N ILE A 226 -12.38 5.98 -15.00
CA ILE A 226 -13.68 5.32 -15.19
C ILE A 226 -13.53 3.80 -14.95
N GLY A 227 -12.46 3.19 -15.46
CA GLY A 227 -12.14 1.78 -15.22
C GLY A 227 -12.00 1.44 -13.74
N LEU A 228 -11.25 2.22 -12.97
CA LEU A 228 -11.04 2.00 -11.53
C LEU A 228 -12.32 2.20 -10.71
N SER A 229 -13.15 3.18 -11.07
CA SER A 229 -14.43 3.42 -10.41
C SER A 229 -15.45 2.32 -10.74
N VAL A 230 -15.50 1.85 -11.99
CA VAL A 230 -16.31 0.68 -12.38
C VAL A 230 -15.84 -0.59 -11.67
N ILE A 231 -14.53 -0.84 -11.59
CA ILE A 231 -13.97 -1.99 -10.86
C ILE A 231 -14.36 -1.94 -9.39
N SER A 232 -14.31 -0.77 -8.75
CA SER A 232 -14.76 -0.59 -7.35
C SER A 232 -16.27 -0.87 -7.18
N VAL A 233 -17.11 -0.42 -8.10
CA VAL A 233 -18.56 -0.67 -8.07
C VAL A 233 -18.86 -2.16 -8.30
N VAL A 234 -18.21 -2.80 -9.26
CA VAL A 234 -18.34 -4.24 -9.53
C VAL A 234 -17.87 -5.05 -8.33
N TYR A 235 -16.74 -4.69 -7.73
CA TYR A 235 -16.23 -5.35 -6.52
C TYR A 235 -17.18 -5.19 -5.33
N TYR A 236 -17.81 -4.02 -5.17
CA TYR A 236 -18.85 -3.80 -4.16
C TYR A 236 -20.03 -4.74 -4.35
N PHE A 237 -20.58 -4.84 -5.56
CA PHE A 237 -21.72 -5.73 -5.84
C PHE A 237 -21.36 -7.21 -5.72
N TYR A 238 -20.18 -7.61 -6.18
CA TYR A 238 -19.66 -8.97 -5.99
C TYR A 238 -19.59 -9.35 -4.51
N ARG A 239 -19.01 -8.48 -3.68
CA ARG A 239 -18.89 -8.71 -2.24
C ARG A 239 -20.26 -8.72 -1.54
N LYS A 240 -21.17 -7.81 -1.91
CA LYS A 240 -22.55 -7.79 -1.39
C LYS A 240 -23.26 -9.12 -1.65
N ARG A 241 -23.13 -9.66 -2.87
CA ARG A 241 -23.75 -10.93 -3.26
C ARG A 241 -23.22 -12.12 -2.46
N GLN A 242 -21.92 -12.15 -2.12
CA GLN A 242 -21.36 -13.19 -1.24
C GLN A 242 -21.86 -13.09 0.21
N ILE A 243 -22.02 -11.88 0.74
CA ILE A 243 -22.52 -11.70 2.12
C ILE A 243 -23.99 -12.14 2.20
N ASP A 244 -24.79 -11.79 1.19
CA ASP A 244 -26.20 -12.18 1.12
C ASP A 244 -26.35 -13.70 0.96
N SER A 245 -25.50 -14.37 0.18
CA SER A 245 -25.52 -15.83 0.05
C SER A 245 -25.17 -16.53 1.38
N GLN A 246 -24.17 -16.04 2.12
CA GLN A 246 -23.82 -16.60 3.43
C GLN A 246 -24.93 -16.40 4.48
N LYS A 247 -25.66 -15.28 4.44
CA LYS A 247 -26.82 -15.05 5.33
C LYS A 247 -28.00 -15.98 5.00
N LEU A 248 -28.24 -16.23 3.71
CA LEU A 248 -29.25 -17.18 3.25
C LEU A 248 -28.91 -18.61 3.71
N GLU A 249 -27.67 -19.04 3.55
CA GLU A 249 -27.21 -20.37 3.95
C GLU A 249 -27.38 -20.60 5.47
N LYS A 250 -26.97 -19.63 6.29
CA LYS A 250 -27.16 -19.71 7.75
C LYS A 250 -28.64 -19.76 8.16
N THR A 251 -29.51 -19.02 7.47
CA THR A 251 -30.95 -19.04 7.71
C THR A 251 -31.57 -20.38 7.34
N VAL A 252 -31.16 -20.96 6.21
CA VAL A 252 -31.63 -22.28 5.74
C VAL A 252 -31.19 -23.40 6.70
N ILE A 253 -29.93 -23.39 7.15
CA ILE A 253 -29.42 -24.38 8.13
C ILE A 253 -30.22 -24.30 9.44
N LYS A 254 -30.41 -23.08 9.98
CA LYS A 254 -31.16 -22.87 11.22
C LYS A 254 -32.62 -23.33 11.12
N ASN A 255 -33.27 -23.11 9.97
CA ASN A 255 -34.63 -23.58 9.75
C ASN A 255 -34.69 -25.12 9.62
N ARG A 256 -33.72 -25.74 8.94
CA ARG A 256 -33.62 -27.21 8.83
C ARG A 256 -33.40 -27.87 10.20
N GLU A 257 -32.54 -27.30 11.04
CA GLU A 257 -32.34 -27.79 12.41
C GLU A 257 -33.62 -27.70 13.23
N LYS A 258 -34.35 -26.57 13.14
CA LYS A 258 -35.62 -26.38 13.84
C LYS A 258 -36.67 -27.40 13.40
N ASP A 259 -36.75 -27.69 12.10
CA ASP A 259 -37.67 -28.69 11.55
C ASP A 259 -37.27 -30.14 11.85
N TYR A 260 -35.96 -30.41 11.99
CA TYR A 260 -35.45 -31.70 12.46
C TYR A 260 -35.87 -31.96 13.91
N TRP A 261 -35.65 -31.00 14.81
CA TRP A 261 -36.02 -31.13 16.22
C TRP A 261 -37.54 -31.22 16.41
N LYS A 262 -38.34 -30.46 15.65
CA LYS A 262 -39.80 -30.59 15.65
C LYS A 262 -40.28 -32.00 15.30
N ARG A 263 -39.69 -32.63 14.28
CA ARG A 263 -40.03 -34.00 13.86
C ARG A 263 -39.57 -35.07 14.85
N LYS A 264 -38.48 -34.83 15.57
CA LYS A 264 -37.96 -35.73 16.61
C LYS A 264 -38.79 -35.67 17.90
N LEU A 265 -39.37 -34.52 18.22
CA LEU A 265 -40.24 -34.32 19.40
C LEU A 265 -41.69 -34.77 19.17
N SER A 266 -42.10 -34.97 17.92
CA SER A 266 -43.44 -35.42 17.52
C SER A 266 -43.54 -36.93 17.28
N ARG A 267 -42.49 -37.70 17.57
CA ARG A 267 -42.43 -39.16 17.54
C ARG A 267 -42.17 -39.66 18.95
#